data_AF-A0A7X1P497-F1
#
_entry.id   AF-A0A7X1P497-F1
#
_cell.length_a   1.000
_cell.length_b   1.000
_cell.length_c   1.000
_cell.angle_alpha   90.00
_cell.angle_beta   90.00
_cell.angle_gamma   90.00
#
_symmetry.space_group_name_H-M   'P 1'
#
loop_
_entity.id
_entity.type
_entity.pdbx_description
1 polymer ?
#
loop_
_entity_poly.entity_id
_entity_poly.type
_entity_poly.pdbx_seq_one_letter_code
_entity_poly.pdbx_strand_id
1 'polypeptide(L)'
;MVEVSRTMRVLSEYIAGALRKRLPSEVEERGKLHLLDTLAALVSGSRLVPGQRAIDYVKGLGGTKEATVVGTRIVTSAVNAAFANGMFGHADETDDSHPASMTHPGSAIVPAALSMAERENRNGTALLRAVVLGYDVCARLTMSLNAMDLFLRGHHPPCFGDLFGAAAAAGALARLDPQRVRYMLSYTA
;
A
#
# COMPACT_ATOMS: atom_id res chain seq x y z
N MET A 1 4.33 -32.29 -5.68
CA MET A 1 3.76 -30.96 -5.37
C MET A 1 4.63 -30.32 -4.31
N VAL A 2 5.05 -29.06 -4.49
CA VAL A 2 5.82 -28.34 -3.46
C VAL A 2 4.91 -28.11 -2.25
N GLU A 3 5.36 -28.54 -1.07
CA GLU A 3 4.62 -28.34 0.17
C GLU A 3 4.60 -26.84 0.54
N VAL A 4 3.40 -26.33 0.82
CA VAL A 4 3.19 -24.91 1.14
C VAL A 4 3.23 -24.76 2.65
N SER A 5 4.18 -23.95 3.15
CA SER A 5 4.33 -23.73 4.59
C SER A 5 3.04 -23.26 5.24
N ARG A 6 2.85 -23.61 6.52
CA ARG A 6 1.68 -23.18 7.30
C ARG A 6 1.55 -21.66 7.31
N THR A 7 2.65 -20.94 7.51
CA THR A 7 2.68 -19.47 7.52
C THR A 7 2.17 -18.89 6.20
N MET A 8 2.66 -19.39 5.07
CA MET A 8 2.25 -18.90 3.75
C MET A 8 0.76 -19.18 3.50
N ARG A 9 0.27 -20.35 3.92
CA ARG A 9 -1.16 -20.69 3.81
C ARG A 9 -2.04 -19.72 4.59
N VAL A 10 -1.74 -19.54 5.88
CA VAL A 10 -2.48 -18.63 6.78
C VAL A 10 -2.46 -17.20 6.26
N LEU A 11 -1.29 -16.69 5.85
CA LEU A 11 -1.16 -15.33 5.33
C LEU A 11 -1.95 -15.13 4.02
N SER A 12 -1.86 -16.09 3.10
CA SER A 12 -2.58 -16.00 1.83
C SER A 12 -4.10 -16.05 1.98
N GLU A 13 -4.61 -16.90 2.88
CA GLU A 13 -6.04 -16.96 3.22
C GLU A 13 -6.50 -15.69 3.95
N TYR A 14 -5.67 -15.13 4.82
CA TYR A 14 -5.95 -13.89 5.51
C TYR A 14 -6.13 -12.72 4.52
N ILE A 15 -5.19 -12.54 3.60
CA ILE A 15 -5.24 -11.49 2.57
C ILE A 15 -6.45 -11.68 1.63
N ALA A 16 -6.64 -12.89 1.09
CA ALA A 16 -7.75 -13.19 0.18
C ALA A 16 -9.14 -13.05 0.83
N GLY A 17 -9.21 -13.15 2.17
CA GLY A 17 -10.42 -13.01 2.96
C GLY A 17 -10.69 -11.60 3.50
N ALA A 18 -9.71 -10.70 3.45
CA ALA A 18 -9.73 -9.45 4.20
C ALA A 18 -10.93 -8.55 3.88
N LEU A 19 -11.27 -8.39 2.59
CA LEU A 19 -12.38 -7.51 2.17
C LEU A 19 -13.75 -7.97 2.66
N ARG A 20 -13.91 -9.26 3.02
CA ARG A 20 -15.17 -9.82 3.52
C ARG A 20 -15.32 -9.66 5.04
N LYS A 21 -14.22 -9.41 5.76
CA LYS A 21 -14.22 -9.28 7.21
C LYS A 21 -14.61 -7.85 7.60
N ARG A 22 -15.57 -7.72 8.50
CA ARG A 22 -15.88 -6.44 9.13
C ARG A 22 -14.74 -6.06 10.08
N LEU A 23 -14.34 -4.80 10.06
CA LEU A 23 -13.36 -4.27 10.99
C LEU A 23 -14.03 -4.03 12.36
N PRO A 24 -13.33 -4.26 13.47
CA PRO A 24 -13.73 -3.68 14.75
C PRO A 24 -13.90 -2.16 14.60
N SER A 25 -14.86 -1.57 15.33
CA SER A 25 -15.21 -0.15 15.16
C SER A 25 -14.03 0.79 15.37
N GLU A 26 -13.22 0.53 16.39
CA GLU A 26 -12.02 1.33 16.68
C GLU A 26 -10.98 1.25 15.55
N VAL A 27 -10.78 0.06 14.99
CA VAL A 27 -9.86 -0.15 13.85
C VAL A 27 -10.38 0.56 12.60
N GLU A 28 -11.70 0.52 12.36
CA GLU A 28 -12.32 1.22 11.25
C GLU A 28 -12.14 2.74 11.37
N GLU A 29 -12.33 3.29 12.57
CA GLU A 29 -12.14 4.71 12.85
C GLU A 29 -10.67 5.14 12.65
N ARG A 30 -9.72 4.40 13.23
CA ARG A 30 -8.29 4.66 13.03
C ARG A 30 -7.89 4.55 11.57
N GLY A 31 -8.38 3.54 10.85
CA GLY A 31 -8.11 3.38 9.42
C GLY A 31 -8.61 4.57 8.59
N LYS A 32 -9.75 5.18 8.94
CA LYS A 32 -10.25 6.39 8.27
C LYS A 32 -9.34 7.59 8.52
N LEU A 33 -8.81 7.73 9.74
CA LEU A 33 -7.88 8.81 10.08
C LEU A 33 -6.55 8.66 9.31
N HIS A 34 -5.96 7.46 9.27
CA HIS A 34 -4.75 7.20 8.49
C HIS A 34 -4.94 7.44 6.99
N LEU A 35 -6.10 7.03 6.45
CA LEU A 35 -6.46 7.31 5.06
C LEU A 35 -6.58 8.82 4.79
N LEU A 36 -7.26 9.55 5.68
CA LEU A 36 -7.41 11.00 5.55
C LEU A 36 -6.06 11.74 5.64
N ASP A 37 -5.24 11.37 6.61
CA ASP A 37 -3.90 11.91 6.82
C ASP A 37 -3.03 11.72 5.57
N THR A 38 -2.99 10.49 5.04
CA THR A 38 -2.21 10.22 3.84
C THR A 38 -2.74 11.00 2.64
N LEU A 39 -4.06 11.12 2.45
CA LEU A 39 -4.62 11.94 1.37
C LEU A 39 -4.18 13.41 1.47
N ALA A 40 -4.04 13.96 2.66
CA ALA A 40 -3.50 15.30 2.87
C ALA A 40 -2.02 15.38 2.46
N ALA A 41 -1.22 14.38 2.84
CA ALA A 41 0.18 14.25 2.42
C ALA A 41 0.31 14.14 0.89
N LEU A 42 -0.55 13.37 0.22
CA LEU A 42 -0.58 13.28 -1.26
C LEU A 42 -0.82 14.64 -1.91
N VAL A 43 -1.77 15.42 -1.38
CA VAL A 43 -2.09 16.75 -1.92
C VAL A 43 -0.94 17.72 -1.68
N SER A 44 -0.35 17.75 -0.47
CA SER A 44 0.83 18.58 -0.17
C SER A 44 2.02 18.20 -1.08
N GLY A 45 2.39 16.92 -1.06
CA GLY A 45 3.54 16.37 -1.76
C GLY A 45 3.49 16.53 -3.27
N SER A 46 2.30 16.52 -3.88
CA SER A 46 2.12 16.78 -5.32
C SER A 46 2.65 18.16 -5.76
N ARG A 47 2.78 19.12 -4.82
CA ARG A 47 3.23 20.49 -5.09
C ARG A 47 4.73 20.68 -4.81
N LEU A 48 5.38 19.72 -4.17
CA LEU A 48 6.80 19.75 -3.84
C LEU A 48 7.66 19.27 -5.01
N VAL A 49 8.96 19.57 -4.97
CA VAL A 49 9.90 19.20 -6.04
C VAL A 49 9.88 17.70 -6.36
N PRO A 50 9.93 16.77 -5.38
CA PRO A 50 9.84 15.34 -5.67
C PRO A 50 8.54 14.95 -6.39
N GLY A 51 7.41 15.50 -5.94
CA GLY A 51 6.11 15.26 -6.56
C GLY A 51 6.04 15.79 -7.99
N GLN A 52 6.55 16.99 -8.27
CA GLN A 52 6.59 17.53 -9.62
C GLN A 52 7.45 16.68 -10.56
N ARG A 53 8.58 16.14 -10.08
CA ARG A 53 9.40 15.20 -10.86
C ARG A 53 8.67 13.88 -11.13
N ALA A 54 7.95 13.35 -10.14
CA ALA A 54 7.15 12.15 -10.33
C ALA A 54 6.00 12.37 -11.35
N ILE A 55 5.36 13.54 -11.32
CA ILE A 55 4.33 13.95 -12.28
C ILE A 55 4.91 13.98 -13.71
N ASP A 56 6.05 14.63 -13.92
CA ASP A 56 6.69 14.71 -15.23
C ASP A 56 7.10 13.33 -15.75
N TYR A 57 7.60 12.47 -14.85
CA TYR A 57 7.96 11.09 -15.18
C TYR A 57 6.75 10.28 -15.67
N VAL A 58 5.65 10.25 -14.92
CA VAL A 58 4.48 9.45 -15.30
C VAL A 58 3.73 10.01 -16.51
N LYS A 59 3.80 11.34 -16.75
CA LYS A 59 3.33 11.93 -18.01
C LYS A 59 4.08 11.37 -19.21
N GLY A 60 5.41 11.24 -19.11
CA GLY A 60 6.25 10.69 -20.17
C GLY A 60 5.97 9.21 -20.48
N LEU A 61 5.55 8.43 -19.48
CA LEU A 61 5.18 7.02 -19.66
C LEU A 61 3.80 6.82 -20.32
N GLY A 62 2.88 7.76 -20.16
CA GLY A 62 1.48 7.57 -20.57
C GLY A 62 0.83 6.40 -19.83
N GLY A 63 0.00 5.61 -20.51
CA GLY A 63 -0.63 4.40 -19.98
C GLY A 63 -2.16 4.38 -20.11
N THR A 64 -2.74 3.19 -19.91
CA THR A 64 -4.20 2.98 -19.90
C THR A 64 -4.83 3.80 -18.78
N LYS A 65 -5.98 4.44 -19.01
CA LYS A 65 -6.66 5.25 -18.00
C LYS A 65 -7.35 4.37 -16.95
N GLU A 66 -6.64 4.02 -15.89
CA GLU A 66 -7.11 3.14 -14.82
C GLU A 66 -7.22 3.83 -13.47
N ALA A 67 -6.34 4.79 -13.18
CA ALA A 67 -6.28 5.46 -11.88
C ALA A 67 -5.73 6.89 -11.95
N THR A 68 -6.12 7.68 -10.96
CA THR A 68 -5.83 9.12 -10.85
C THR A 68 -4.51 9.40 -10.15
N VAL A 69 -3.74 10.34 -10.70
CA VAL A 69 -2.61 10.97 -9.99
C VAL A 69 -3.14 12.13 -9.15
N VAL A 70 -3.16 11.96 -7.82
CA VAL A 70 -3.78 12.88 -6.86
C VAL A 70 -3.17 14.29 -6.98
N GLY A 71 -4.01 15.31 -6.85
CA GLY A 71 -3.59 16.71 -7.01
C GLY A 71 -3.45 17.16 -8.47
N THR A 72 -3.76 16.30 -9.44
CA THR A 72 -3.66 16.61 -10.88
C THR A 72 -4.93 16.22 -11.66
N ARG A 73 -4.93 16.44 -12.99
CA ARG A 73 -5.96 15.95 -13.92
C ARG A 73 -5.53 14.68 -14.67
N ILE A 74 -4.42 14.08 -14.28
CA ILE A 74 -3.83 12.93 -14.99
C ILE A 74 -4.52 11.66 -14.52
N VAL A 75 -4.98 10.87 -15.49
CA VAL A 75 -5.43 9.49 -15.29
C VAL A 75 -4.55 8.61 -16.16
N THR A 76 -3.91 7.62 -15.55
CA THR A 76 -2.90 6.74 -16.16
C THR A 76 -3.08 5.31 -15.62
N SER A 77 -2.15 4.41 -15.93
CA SER A 77 -2.20 3.04 -15.45
C SER A 77 -2.12 3.01 -13.93
N ALA A 78 -2.71 1.99 -13.30
CA ALA A 78 -2.74 1.91 -11.84
C ALA A 78 -1.34 1.88 -11.22
N VAL A 79 -0.36 1.27 -11.91
CA VAL A 79 1.03 1.24 -11.45
C VAL A 79 1.68 2.62 -11.52
N ASN A 80 1.45 3.39 -12.59
CA ASN A 80 2.00 4.74 -12.72
C ASN A 80 1.36 5.70 -11.72
N ALA A 81 0.04 5.61 -11.52
CA ALA A 81 -0.67 6.40 -10.52
C ALA A 81 -0.17 6.07 -9.10
N ALA A 82 -0.04 4.78 -8.76
CA ALA A 82 0.48 4.36 -7.46
C ALA A 82 1.92 4.84 -7.23
N PHE A 83 2.79 4.80 -8.25
CA PHE A 83 4.15 5.31 -8.17
C PHE A 83 4.19 6.81 -7.88
N ALA A 84 3.46 7.63 -8.67
CA ALA A 84 3.45 9.08 -8.47
C ALA A 84 2.83 9.46 -7.12
N ASN A 85 1.69 8.86 -6.77
CA ASN A 85 1.05 9.08 -5.48
C ASN A 85 1.96 8.62 -4.32
N GLY A 86 2.68 7.51 -4.46
CA GLY A 86 3.66 7.07 -3.46
C GLY A 86 4.76 8.11 -3.22
N MET A 87 5.30 8.66 -4.32
CA MET A 87 6.26 9.77 -4.23
C MET A 87 5.68 11.00 -3.54
N PHE A 88 4.39 11.30 -3.71
CA PHE A 88 3.76 12.42 -3.01
C PHE A 88 3.61 12.14 -1.52
N GLY A 89 3.21 10.92 -1.17
CA GLY A 89 2.91 10.52 0.20
C GLY A 89 4.09 10.72 1.14
N HIS A 90 5.31 10.52 0.63
CA HIS A 90 6.54 10.66 1.42
C HIS A 90 7.32 11.95 1.11
N ALA A 91 6.83 12.84 0.23
CA ALA A 91 7.61 14.00 -0.23
C ALA A 91 7.86 15.05 0.84
N ASP A 92 6.95 15.18 1.81
CA ASP A 92 6.95 16.21 2.86
C ASP A 92 7.39 15.66 4.22
N GLU A 93 7.63 14.34 4.32
CA GLU A 93 7.90 13.61 5.58
C GLU A 93 6.85 13.87 6.67
N THR A 94 5.63 14.24 6.27
CA THR A 94 4.46 14.42 7.15
C THR A 94 3.58 13.19 7.22
N ASP A 95 3.93 12.11 6.53
CA ASP A 95 3.21 10.85 6.54
C ASP A 95 3.27 10.17 7.91
N ASP A 96 2.32 9.26 8.12
CA ASP A 96 2.23 8.51 9.35
C ASP A 96 3.45 7.61 9.60
N SER A 97 3.57 7.15 10.85
CA SER A 97 4.62 6.22 11.25
C SER A 97 4.08 5.15 12.19
N HIS A 98 4.66 3.96 12.12
CA HIS A 98 4.41 2.89 13.08
C HIS A 98 5.71 2.53 13.83
N PRO A 99 5.88 3.02 15.08
CA PRO A 99 7.16 2.93 15.79
C PRO A 99 7.73 1.52 15.94
N ALA A 100 6.88 0.52 16.20
CA ALA A 100 7.34 -0.85 16.45
C ALA A 100 7.87 -1.55 15.19
N SER A 101 7.39 -1.18 13.99
CA SER A 101 7.96 -1.67 12.73
C SER A 101 8.97 -0.71 12.11
N MET A 102 9.10 0.51 12.64
CA MET A 102 9.91 1.59 12.05
C MET A 102 9.52 1.86 10.59
N THR A 103 8.23 1.79 10.27
CA THR A 103 7.71 1.97 8.91
C THR A 103 6.83 3.21 8.79
N HIS A 104 6.54 3.61 7.54
CA HIS A 104 5.65 4.70 7.17
C HIS A 104 4.53 4.19 6.25
N PRO A 105 3.58 3.41 6.80
CA PRO A 105 2.75 2.54 5.96
C PRO A 105 1.85 3.32 4.99
N GLY A 106 1.38 4.51 5.37
CA GLY A 106 0.48 5.31 4.56
C GLY A 106 1.06 5.66 3.20
N SER A 107 2.33 6.07 3.15
CA SER A 107 2.95 6.60 1.95
C SER A 107 3.09 5.60 0.81
N ALA A 108 3.06 4.29 1.06
CA ALA A 108 2.99 3.28 -0.01
C ALA A 108 1.62 2.61 -0.13
N ILE A 109 1.00 2.26 1.00
CA ILE A 109 -0.18 1.39 1.03
C ILE A 109 -1.40 2.12 0.52
N VAL A 110 -1.63 3.37 0.94
CA VAL A 110 -2.79 4.16 0.50
C VAL A 110 -2.71 4.46 -0.99
N PRO A 111 -1.59 4.92 -1.57
CA PRO A 111 -1.42 5.08 -3.02
C PRO A 111 -1.71 3.82 -3.83
N ALA A 112 -1.17 2.67 -3.41
CA ALA A 112 -1.41 1.39 -4.08
C ALA A 112 -2.88 0.97 -4.00
N ALA A 113 -3.48 1.10 -2.81
CA ALA A 113 -4.87 0.75 -2.57
C ALA A 113 -5.83 1.67 -3.33
N LEU A 114 -5.60 2.99 -3.35
CA LEU A 114 -6.43 3.95 -4.06
C LEU A 114 -6.40 3.68 -5.57
N SER A 115 -5.20 3.47 -6.13
CA SER A 115 -5.03 3.21 -7.56
C SER A 115 -5.68 1.89 -7.99
N MET A 116 -5.55 0.84 -7.17
CA MET A 116 -6.21 -0.44 -7.45
C MET A 116 -7.72 -0.40 -7.19
N ALA A 117 -8.20 0.40 -6.24
CA ALA A 117 -9.62 0.57 -6.01
C ALA A 117 -10.30 1.25 -7.20
N GLU A 118 -9.68 2.28 -7.80
CA GLU A 118 -10.18 2.89 -9.04
C GLU A 118 -10.19 1.88 -10.19
N ARG A 119 -9.05 1.22 -10.45
CA ARG A 119 -8.93 0.22 -11.53
C ARG A 119 -9.96 -0.91 -11.43
N GLU A 120 -10.18 -1.43 -10.22
CA GLU A 120 -11.07 -2.57 -9.96
C GLU A 120 -12.51 -2.15 -9.62
N ASN A 121 -12.83 -0.86 -9.76
CA ASN A 121 -14.12 -0.25 -9.43
C ASN A 121 -14.65 -0.67 -8.05
N ARG A 122 -13.82 -0.46 -7.02
CA ARG A 122 -14.11 -0.83 -5.62
C ARG A 122 -14.65 0.37 -4.84
N ASN A 123 -15.57 0.07 -3.90
CA ASN A 123 -16.15 1.09 -3.05
C ASN A 123 -15.23 1.46 -1.85
N GLY A 124 -15.58 2.54 -1.16
CA GLY A 124 -14.81 3.04 0.00
C GLY A 124 -14.68 2.04 1.15
N THR A 125 -15.67 1.18 1.37
CA THR A 125 -15.57 0.11 2.39
C THR A 125 -14.50 -0.91 2.03
N ALA A 126 -14.41 -1.32 0.76
CA ALA A 126 -13.36 -2.22 0.29
C ALA A 126 -11.99 -1.55 0.35
N LEU A 127 -11.89 -0.27 -0.04
CA LEU A 127 -10.66 0.52 0.08
C LEU A 127 -10.17 0.56 1.53
N LEU A 128 -11.03 0.96 2.47
CA LEU A 128 -10.67 1.05 3.88
C LEU A 128 -10.21 -0.29 4.46
N ARG A 129 -10.90 -1.39 4.13
CA ARG A 129 -10.49 -2.75 4.56
C ARG A 129 -9.15 -3.15 3.96
N ALA A 130 -8.87 -2.80 2.71
CA ALA A 130 -7.60 -3.09 2.05
C ALA A 130 -6.45 -2.29 2.66
N VAL A 131 -6.66 -1.01 2.98
CA VAL A 131 -5.67 -0.17 3.66
C VAL A 131 -5.32 -0.75 5.02
N VAL A 132 -6.33 -1.06 5.85
CA VAL A 132 -6.09 -1.66 7.18
C VAL A 132 -5.38 -3.02 7.07
N LEU A 133 -5.74 -3.86 6.09
CA LEU A 133 -5.03 -5.09 5.81
C LEU A 133 -3.55 -4.85 5.48
N GLY A 134 -3.28 -3.88 4.61
CA GLY A 134 -1.92 -3.54 4.23
C GLY A 134 -1.10 -3.12 5.44
N TYR A 135 -1.64 -2.27 6.32
CA TYR A 135 -0.96 -1.84 7.54
C TYR A 135 -0.64 -3.03 8.46
N ASP A 136 -1.60 -3.94 8.66
CA ASP A 136 -1.39 -5.14 9.48
C ASP A 136 -0.29 -6.05 8.90
N VAL A 137 -0.28 -6.26 7.58
CA VAL A 137 0.76 -7.04 6.89
C VAL A 137 2.13 -6.36 6.97
N CYS A 138 2.20 -5.05 6.71
CA CYS A 138 3.41 -4.25 6.79
C CYS A 138 4.06 -4.35 8.17
N ALA A 139 3.28 -4.08 9.23
CA ALA A 139 3.78 -4.08 10.59
C ALA A 139 4.29 -5.47 10.98
N ARG A 140 3.48 -6.52 10.77
CA ARG A 140 3.85 -7.90 11.15
C ARG A 140 5.07 -8.40 10.41
N LEU A 141 5.19 -8.12 9.11
CA LEU A 141 6.33 -8.55 8.30
C LEU A 141 7.61 -7.91 8.81
N THR A 142 7.63 -6.60 8.98
CA THR A 142 8.84 -5.89 9.41
C THR A 142 9.23 -6.25 10.84
N MET A 143 8.24 -6.40 11.74
CA MET A 143 8.49 -6.87 13.11
C MET A 143 9.08 -8.29 13.14
N SER A 144 8.64 -9.18 12.24
CA SER A 144 9.19 -10.54 12.12
C SER A 144 10.63 -10.60 11.63
N LEU A 145 11.07 -9.55 10.92
CA LEU A 145 12.45 -9.40 10.44
C LEU A 145 13.35 -8.65 11.45
N ASN A 146 12.80 -8.25 12.60
CA ASN A 146 13.44 -7.36 13.56
C ASN A 146 13.81 -6.00 12.92
N ALA A 147 12.85 -5.08 12.93
CA ALA A 147 12.97 -3.73 12.34
C ALA A 147 14.26 -2.99 12.76
N MET A 148 14.66 -3.10 14.04
CA MET A 148 15.87 -2.45 14.54
C MET A 148 17.13 -3.09 13.96
N ASP A 149 17.20 -4.42 13.86
CA ASP A 149 18.34 -5.12 13.24
C ASP A 149 18.46 -4.76 11.75
N LEU A 150 17.34 -4.67 11.02
CA LEU A 150 17.33 -4.18 9.63
C LEU A 150 17.92 -2.77 9.52
N PHE A 151 17.45 -1.86 10.37
CA PHE A 151 17.92 -0.47 10.39
C PHE A 151 19.41 -0.37 10.72
N LEU A 152 19.87 -1.08 11.76
CA LEU A 152 21.28 -1.08 12.17
C LEU A 152 22.21 -1.69 11.11
N ARG A 153 21.69 -2.52 10.21
CA ARG A 153 22.41 -3.06 9.04
C ARG A 153 22.37 -2.14 7.82
N GLY A 154 21.81 -0.94 7.96
CA GLY A 154 21.76 0.07 6.90
C GLY A 154 20.60 -0.09 5.93
N HIS A 155 19.61 -0.94 6.25
CA HIS A 155 18.39 -1.01 5.46
C HIS A 155 17.35 0.00 5.95
N HIS A 156 16.50 0.48 5.03
CA HIS A 156 15.34 1.28 5.39
C HIS A 156 14.12 0.35 5.58
N PRO A 157 13.60 0.13 6.80
CA PRO A 157 12.53 -0.84 7.05
C PRO A 157 11.25 -0.69 6.19
N PRO A 158 10.80 0.53 5.82
CA PRO A 158 9.77 0.77 4.81
C PRO A 158 9.93 -0.04 3.52
N CYS A 159 11.16 -0.22 3.02
CA CYS A 159 11.42 -0.94 1.78
C CYS A 159 10.93 -2.40 1.80
N PHE A 160 10.73 -2.98 2.99
CA PHE A 160 10.17 -4.32 3.15
C PHE A 160 8.71 -4.24 3.56
N GLY A 161 8.41 -3.62 4.70
CA GLY A 161 7.06 -3.59 5.26
C GLY A 161 6.03 -2.99 4.31
N ASP A 162 6.32 -1.79 3.82
CA ASP A 162 5.37 -1.00 3.06
C ASP A 162 5.16 -1.60 1.67
N LEU A 163 6.20 -2.20 1.09
CA LEU A 163 6.14 -2.96 -0.16
C LEU A 163 5.16 -4.15 -0.05
N PHE A 164 5.29 -4.98 0.99
CA PHE A 164 4.40 -6.13 1.19
C PHE A 164 3.00 -5.70 1.63
N GLY A 165 2.87 -4.64 2.41
CA GLY A 165 1.58 -4.04 2.76
C GLY A 165 0.83 -3.53 1.54
N ALA A 166 1.53 -2.82 0.63
CA ALA A 166 0.97 -2.32 -0.62
C ALA A 166 0.53 -3.45 -1.54
N ALA A 167 1.35 -4.50 -1.67
CA ALA A 167 0.99 -5.72 -2.41
C ALA A 167 -0.25 -6.40 -1.82
N ALA A 168 -0.33 -6.56 -0.49
CA ALA A 168 -1.49 -7.15 0.17
C ALA A 168 -2.78 -6.36 -0.07
N ALA A 169 -2.73 -5.03 0.05
CA ALA A 169 -3.88 -4.16 -0.22
C ALA A 169 -4.33 -4.24 -1.68
N ALA A 170 -3.38 -4.13 -2.62
CA ALA A 170 -3.63 -4.23 -4.06
C ALA A 170 -4.22 -5.61 -4.45
N GLY A 171 -3.62 -6.70 -3.96
CA GLY A 171 -4.08 -8.06 -4.23
C GLY A 171 -5.47 -8.36 -3.65
N ALA A 172 -5.77 -7.83 -2.47
CA ALA A 172 -7.11 -7.94 -1.88
C ALA A 172 -8.16 -7.20 -2.73
N LEU A 173 -7.86 -5.99 -3.21
CA LEU A 173 -8.73 -5.21 -4.11
C LEU A 173 -8.94 -5.89 -5.46
N ALA A 174 -7.91 -6.54 -6.00
CA ALA A 174 -8.00 -7.40 -7.18
C ALA A 174 -8.74 -8.73 -6.93
N ARG A 175 -9.16 -9.01 -5.68
CA ARG A 175 -9.85 -10.24 -5.26
C ARG A 175 -9.10 -11.51 -5.66
N LEU A 176 -7.79 -11.49 -5.50
CA LEU A 176 -6.97 -12.69 -5.71
C LEU A 176 -7.40 -13.81 -4.74
N ASP A 177 -7.47 -15.04 -5.26
CA ASP A 177 -7.62 -16.23 -4.44
C ASP A 177 -6.33 -16.52 -3.66
N PRO A 178 -6.35 -17.40 -2.63
CA PRO A 178 -5.16 -17.69 -1.84
C PRO A 178 -3.96 -18.17 -2.65
N GLN A 179 -4.17 -18.88 -3.77
CA GLN A 179 -3.07 -19.33 -4.62
C GLN A 179 -2.41 -18.15 -5.34
N ARG A 180 -3.21 -17.25 -5.92
CA ARG A 180 -2.70 -16.06 -6.60
C ARG A 180 -2.07 -15.05 -5.63
N VAL A 181 -2.58 -14.93 -4.41
CA VAL A 181 -1.92 -14.14 -3.35
C VAL A 181 -0.52 -14.67 -3.08
N ARG A 182 -0.32 -16.00 -3.03
CA ARG A 182 1.02 -16.55 -2.84
C ARG A 182 1.97 -16.21 -3.99
N TYR A 183 1.50 -16.27 -5.23
CA TYR A 183 2.32 -15.89 -6.38
C TYR A 183 2.68 -14.42 -6.32
N MET A 184 1.71 -13.56 -6.02
CA MET A 184 1.94 -12.14 -5.77
C MET A 184 3.03 -11.92 -4.73
N LEU A 185 2.90 -12.51 -3.53
CA LEU A 185 3.91 -12.41 -2.46
C LEU A 185 5.29 -12.93 -2.89
N SER A 186 5.34 -13.92 -3.79
CA SER A 186 6.60 -14.46 -4.32
C SER A 186 7.28 -13.49 -5.30
N TYR A 187 6.51 -12.71 -6.06
CA TYR A 187 7.05 -11.66 -6.94
C TYR A 187 7.35 -10.36 -6.19
N THR A 188 6.79 -10.18 -4.99
CA THR A 188 7.07 -9.04 -4.11
C THR A 188 8.40 -9.18 -3.36
N ALA A 189 8.84 -10.42 -3.09
CA ALA A 189 10.08 -10.75 -2.39
C ALA A 189 11.30 -10.70 -3.31
#